data_AF-A0A914YUU1-F1
#
_entry.id   AF-A0A914YUU1-F1
#
_cell.length_a   1.000
_cell.length_b   1.000
_cell.length_c   1.000
_cell.angle_alpha   90.00
_cell.angle_beta   90.00
_cell.angle_gamma   90.00
#
_symmetry.space_group_name_H-M   'P 1'
#
loop_
_entity.id
_entity.type
_entity.pdbx_description
1 polymer ?
#
loop_
_entity_poly.entity_id
_entity_poly.type
_entity_poly.pdbx_seq_one_letter_code
_entity_poly.pdbx_strand_id
1 'polypeptide(L)'
;MLLANRLLGRTSAGKLQEEEMIELMKNMCGSDFVQKFTRMLNDMCKSNEETTKFFEENKMTPKIGIEFIILQTGAWPLQIGKELQGPFCPEEVSTLTQSFTSFYTGSHTGRQLTWAPSLSTVDVKLTYLDKSYSVTMTSIHYDILCCFERNDSLPVSEVCELSRLTIDGAKRYLKTLFEYQVLLCDDKDNLHSNCEIKLNLSLSRKSNRIRLGIPMTNKPVKQDIRPEISGNQNNQRLTIECAIVRIMKTKQKMKHQILVAEIIDSVKERFAPPTALIKQSVESLIERAYIKRTDEMDEYEYIS
;
A
#
# COMPACT_ATOMS: atom_id res chain seq x y z
N MET A 1 2.26 3.90 -8.91
CA MET A 1 2.86 2.92 -7.96
C MET A 1 4.36 3.11 -7.74
N LEU A 2 5.15 3.48 -8.77
CA LEU A 2 6.60 3.56 -8.64
C LEU A 2 7.11 4.54 -7.57
N LEU A 3 6.51 5.73 -7.43
CA LEU A 3 6.93 6.68 -6.39
C LEU A 3 6.64 6.15 -4.98
N ALA A 4 5.43 5.63 -4.73
CA ALA A 4 5.06 5.07 -3.43
C ALA A 4 6.04 3.97 -2.98
N ASN A 5 6.41 3.07 -3.89
CA ASN A 5 7.37 2.01 -3.60
C ASN A 5 8.78 2.54 -3.35
N ARG A 6 9.20 3.59 -4.08
CA ARG A 6 10.51 4.23 -3.86
C ARG A 6 10.60 4.94 -2.51
N LEU A 7 9.52 5.60 -2.10
CA LEU A 7 9.43 6.31 -0.82
C LEU A 7 9.44 5.31 0.34
N LEU A 8 8.57 4.29 0.31
CA LEU A 8 8.47 3.31 1.39
C LEU A 8 9.67 2.35 1.45
N GLY A 9 10.22 1.96 0.30
CA GLY A 9 11.41 1.10 0.23
C GLY A 9 12.73 1.83 0.46
N ARG A 10 12.71 3.13 0.76
CA ARG A 10 13.89 4.00 0.91
C ARG A 10 14.90 3.85 -0.25
N THR A 11 14.40 3.67 -1.47
CA THR A 11 15.21 3.62 -2.69
C THR A 11 15.18 4.94 -3.47
N SER A 12 14.56 5.98 -2.90
CA SER A 12 14.56 7.33 -3.48
C SER A 12 15.98 7.90 -3.49
N ALA A 13 16.37 8.49 -4.62
CA ALA A 13 17.67 9.11 -4.82
C ALA A 13 17.82 10.47 -4.09
N GLY A 14 16.72 10.99 -3.51
CA GLY A 14 16.72 12.18 -2.65
C GLY A 14 15.43 12.99 -2.78
N LYS A 15 15.02 13.65 -1.69
CA LYS A 15 13.77 14.45 -1.63
C LYS A 15 13.72 15.55 -2.69
N LEU A 16 14.81 16.30 -2.87
CA LEU A 16 14.91 17.40 -3.85
C LEU A 16 14.64 16.93 -5.29
N GLN A 17 15.15 15.76 -5.66
CA GLN A 17 14.97 15.21 -7.01
C GLN A 17 13.54 14.73 -7.25
N GLU A 18 12.88 14.20 -6.21
CA GLU A 18 11.46 13.84 -6.31
C GLU A 18 10.58 15.09 -6.43
N GLU A 19 10.91 16.18 -5.73
CA GLU A 19 10.22 17.47 -5.80
C GLU A 19 10.36 18.11 -7.19
N GLU A 20 11.58 18.15 -7.74
CA GLU A 20 11.82 18.63 -9.12
C GLU A 20 11.06 17.81 -10.16
N MET A 21 11.03 16.48 -10.02
CA MET A 21 10.32 15.62 -10.96
C MET A 21 8.79 15.83 -10.89
N ILE A 22 8.26 16.09 -9.70
CA ILE A 22 6.85 16.43 -9.47
C ILE A 22 6.52 17.80 -10.09
N GLU A 23 7.42 18.79 -9.99
CA GLU A 23 7.25 20.09 -10.62
C GLU A 23 7.25 20.00 -12.15
N LEU A 24 8.15 19.21 -12.72
CA LEU A 24 8.17 18.93 -14.16
C LEU A 24 6.87 18.27 -14.63
N MET A 25 6.36 17.27 -13.89
CA MET A 25 5.08 16.64 -14.19
C MET A 25 3.90 17.62 -14.04
N LYS A 26 4.00 18.58 -13.12
CA LYS A 26 2.94 19.58 -12.91
C LYS A 26 2.84 20.50 -14.12
N ASN A 27 3.98 20.87 -14.68
CA ASN A 27 4.06 21.70 -15.88
C ASN A 27 3.58 20.96 -17.14
N MET A 28 3.81 19.65 -17.23
CA MET A 28 3.41 18.84 -18.40
C MET A 28 1.98 18.31 -18.35
N CYS A 29 1.48 17.88 -17.17
CA CYS A 29 0.23 17.13 -17.04
C CYS A 29 -0.84 17.84 -16.18
N GLY A 30 -0.54 19.05 -15.70
CA GLY A 30 -1.44 19.84 -14.86
C GLY A 30 -1.43 19.46 -13.38
N SER A 31 -1.97 20.36 -12.55
CA SER A 31 -1.92 20.27 -11.09
C SER A 31 -2.67 19.09 -10.49
N ASP A 32 -3.76 18.66 -11.13
CA ASP A 32 -4.62 17.58 -10.61
C ASP A 32 -3.93 16.22 -10.65
N PHE A 33 -3.07 15.99 -11.65
CA PHE A 33 -2.31 14.75 -11.78
C PHE A 33 -1.26 14.63 -10.68
N VAL A 34 -0.64 15.76 -10.35
CA VAL A 34 0.47 15.84 -9.41
C VAL A 34 0.03 15.90 -7.95
N GLN A 35 -1.21 16.33 -7.69
CA GLN A 35 -1.74 16.50 -6.34
C GLN A 35 -1.56 15.26 -5.45
N LYS A 36 -1.73 14.05 -5.99
CA LYS A 36 -1.53 12.81 -5.23
C LYS A 36 -0.05 12.60 -4.87
N PHE A 37 0.87 12.88 -5.79
CA PHE A 37 2.31 12.76 -5.54
C PHE A 37 2.81 13.77 -4.52
N THR A 38 2.36 15.02 -4.60
CA THR A 38 2.67 16.05 -3.59
C THR A 38 2.11 15.68 -2.22
N ARG A 39 0.89 15.12 -2.15
CA ARG A 39 0.34 14.61 -0.89
C ARG A 39 1.20 13.47 -0.31
N MET A 40 1.67 12.54 -1.13
CA MET A 40 2.57 11.47 -0.66
C MET A 40 3.89 12.01 -0.08
N LEU A 41 4.51 13.02 -0.69
CA LEU A 41 5.72 13.65 -0.11
C LEU A 41 5.44 14.40 1.20
N ASN A 42 4.31 15.11 1.26
CA ASN A 42 3.89 15.81 2.47
C ASN A 42 3.60 14.84 3.62
N ASP A 43 2.99 13.69 3.32
CA ASP A 43 2.75 12.63 4.30
C ASP A 43 4.09 12.12 4.86
N MET A 44 5.10 11.91 4.03
CA MET A 44 6.44 11.49 4.51
C MET A 44 7.10 12.53 5.42
N CYS A 45 6.98 13.83 5.09
CA CYS A 45 7.54 14.89 5.93
C CYS A 45 6.82 14.98 7.28
N LYS A 46 5.49 15.00 7.25
CA LYS A 46 4.67 15.02 8.47
C LYS A 46 4.90 13.79 9.34
N SER A 47 5.08 12.62 8.73
CA SER A 47 5.39 11.39 9.46
C SER A 47 6.66 11.51 10.29
N ASN A 48 7.72 12.08 9.70
CA ASN A 48 8.98 12.30 10.40
C ASN A 48 8.87 13.36 11.51
N GLU A 49 8.12 14.43 11.27
CA GLU A 49 7.83 15.45 12.29
C GLU A 49 7.04 14.86 13.47
N GLU A 50 6.00 14.08 13.21
CA GLU A 50 5.19 13.44 14.25
C GLU A 50 5.98 12.38 15.02
N THR A 51 6.86 11.64 14.35
CA THR A 51 7.80 10.73 15.00
C THR A 51 8.72 11.49 15.95
N THR A 52 9.29 12.61 15.51
CA THR A 52 10.18 13.45 16.34
C THR A 52 9.45 13.99 17.56
N LYS A 53 8.25 14.56 17.37
CA LYS A 53 7.40 15.06 18.48
C LYS A 53 7.07 13.96 19.48
N PHE A 54 6.73 12.76 19.02
CA PHE A 54 6.43 11.64 19.89
C PHE A 54 7.60 11.28 20.80
N PHE A 55 8.83 11.28 20.29
CA PHE A 55 10.03 11.01 21.09
C PHE A 55 10.37 12.16 22.05
N GLU A 56 10.19 13.40 21.62
CA GLU A 56 10.40 14.59 22.46
C GLU A 56 9.43 14.64 23.65
N GLU A 57 8.14 14.44 23.41
CA GLU A 57 7.11 14.48 24.45
C GLU A 57 7.22 13.33 25.45
N ASN A 58 7.53 12.12 24.97
CA ASN A 58 7.71 10.97 25.85
C ASN A 58 9.07 10.94 26.54
N LYS A 59 10.00 11.86 26.22
CA LYS A 59 11.39 11.88 26.70
C LYS A 59 12.06 10.49 26.60
N MET A 60 11.65 9.71 25.61
CA MET A 60 12.12 8.35 25.42
C MET A 60 13.35 8.39 24.53
N THR A 61 14.45 7.83 25.00
CA THR A 61 15.55 7.44 24.12
C THR A 61 15.23 6.05 23.57
N PRO A 62 14.89 5.92 22.28
CA PRO A 62 14.62 4.62 21.71
C PRO A 62 15.87 3.74 21.79
N LYS A 63 15.78 2.59 22.47
CA LYS A 63 16.80 1.53 22.38
C LYS A 63 16.87 0.93 20.97
N ILE A 64 15.78 1.04 20.22
CA ILE A 64 15.58 0.54 18.86
C ILE A 64 15.20 1.74 17.99
N GLY A 65 15.98 2.05 16.96
CA GLY A 65 15.68 3.14 16.03
C GLY A 65 14.37 2.89 15.28
N ILE A 66 13.29 3.54 15.70
CA ILE A 66 11.94 3.39 15.14
C ILE A 66 11.53 4.69 14.44
N GLU A 67 10.95 4.55 13.25
CA GLU A 67 10.35 5.64 12.51
C GLU A 67 8.90 5.28 12.19
N PHE A 68 7.96 6.17 12.51
CA PHE A 68 6.55 5.96 12.21
C PHE A 68 6.20 6.65 10.90
N ILE A 69 5.74 5.87 9.93
CA ILE A 69 5.28 6.37 8.62
C ILE A 69 3.75 6.39 8.61
N ILE A 70 3.17 7.59 8.60
CA ILE A 70 1.73 7.85 8.64
C ILE A 70 1.27 8.26 7.25
N LEU A 71 0.38 7.47 6.67
CA LEU A 71 -0.06 7.64 5.28
C LEU A 71 -1.56 7.94 5.23
N GLN A 72 -1.97 8.91 4.40
CA GLN A 72 -3.38 9.20 4.21
C GLN A 72 -4.06 8.16 3.31
N THR A 73 -5.12 7.54 3.83
CA THR A 73 -5.98 6.63 3.05
C THR A 73 -6.57 7.38 1.84
N GLY A 74 -6.30 6.89 0.62
CA GLY A 74 -6.77 7.48 -0.63
C GLY A 74 -5.76 8.35 -1.40
N ALA A 75 -4.67 8.79 -0.76
CA ALA A 75 -3.55 9.42 -1.47
C ALA A 75 -2.56 8.38 -2.01
N TRP A 76 -2.45 7.23 -1.33
CA TRP A 76 -1.50 6.17 -1.65
C TRP A 76 -2.19 4.98 -2.33
N PRO A 77 -1.62 4.42 -3.41
CA PRO A 77 -2.16 3.23 -4.09
C PRO A 77 -1.73 1.94 -3.37
N LEU A 78 -1.98 1.85 -2.07
CA LEU A 78 -1.55 0.74 -1.24
C LEU A 78 -2.70 -0.24 -1.02
N GLN A 79 -2.42 -1.52 -1.25
CA GLN A 79 -3.30 -2.61 -0.84
C GLN A 79 -2.80 -3.10 0.52
N ILE A 80 -3.52 -2.73 1.58
CA ILE A 80 -3.22 -3.22 2.93
C ILE A 80 -3.89 -4.59 3.04
N GLY A 81 -3.10 -5.65 2.90
CA GLY A 81 -3.57 -7.00 3.17
C GLY A 81 -3.85 -7.18 4.66
N LYS A 82 -4.95 -7.86 5.01
CA LYS A 82 -5.26 -8.29 6.38
C LYS A 82 -4.45 -9.53 6.78
N GLU A 83 -3.20 -9.60 6.34
CA GLU A 83 -2.40 -10.83 6.43
C GLU A 83 -1.90 -11.07 7.87
N LEU A 84 -1.65 -10.00 8.63
CA LEU A 84 -1.29 -10.09 10.05
C LEU A 84 -2.43 -9.53 10.91
N GLN A 85 -2.97 -10.36 11.80
CA GLN A 85 -4.00 -9.99 12.78
C GLN A 85 -3.47 -10.10 14.22
N GLY A 86 -2.28 -9.56 14.48
CA GLY A 86 -1.61 -9.68 15.78
C GLY A 86 -0.72 -8.50 16.15
N PRO A 87 -0.28 -8.44 17.41
CA PRO A 87 0.72 -7.49 17.86
C PRO A 87 2.05 -7.76 17.15
N PHE A 88 2.78 -6.71 16.84
CA PHE A 88 4.11 -6.78 16.24
C PHE A 88 5.09 -7.48 17.19
N CYS A 89 5.94 -8.36 16.67
CA CYS A 89 7.12 -8.81 17.38
C CYS A 89 8.25 -7.77 17.16
N PRO A 90 9.08 -7.45 18.17
CA PRO A 90 9.05 -7.88 19.56
C PRO A 90 8.10 -7.03 20.44
N GLU A 91 7.88 -7.44 21.69
CA GLU A 91 6.91 -6.82 22.62
C GLU A 91 7.19 -5.32 22.85
N GLU A 92 8.46 -4.90 22.77
CA GLU A 92 8.86 -3.50 22.83
C GLU A 92 8.27 -2.69 21.67
N VAL A 93 8.25 -3.25 20.45
CA VAL A 93 7.66 -2.59 19.28
C VAL A 93 6.14 -2.53 19.45
N SER A 94 5.50 -3.60 19.91
CA SER A 94 4.05 -3.59 20.19
C SER A 94 3.68 -2.51 21.21
N THR A 95 4.45 -2.39 22.30
CA THR A 95 4.22 -1.36 23.34
C THR A 95 4.38 0.05 22.76
N LEU A 96 5.39 0.27 21.93
CA LEU A 96 5.62 1.56 21.28
C LEU A 96 4.52 1.89 20.26
N THR A 97 4.06 0.91 19.49
CA THR A 97 2.93 1.03 18.55
C THR A 97 1.65 1.43 19.29
N GLN A 98 1.37 0.85 20.46
CA GLN A 98 0.20 1.20 21.27
C GLN A 98 0.31 2.62 21.88
N SER A 99 1.48 2.97 22.41
CA SER A 99 1.76 4.31 22.92
C SER A 99 1.63 5.37 21.82
N PHE A 100 2.18 5.09 20.63
CA PHE A 100 2.05 5.97 19.47
C PHE A 100 0.59 6.11 19.00
N THR A 101 -0.17 5.00 19.00
CA THR A 101 -1.60 5.04 18.65
C THR A 101 -2.38 5.94 19.61
N SER A 102 -2.08 5.86 20.91
CA SER A 102 -2.71 6.69 21.94
C SER A 102 -2.35 8.17 21.78
N PHE A 103 -1.07 8.47 21.56
CA PHE A 103 -0.58 9.82 21.26
C PHE A 103 -1.27 10.41 20.03
N TYR A 104 -1.28 9.66 18.92
CA TYR A 104 -1.83 10.16 17.66
C TYR A 104 -3.35 10.39 17.74
N THR A 105 -4.09 9.50 18.40
CA THR A 105 -5.54 9.63 18.59
C THR A 105 -5.88 10.80 19.52
N GLY A 106 -5.04 11.08 20.51
CA GLY A 106 -5.18 12.26 21.39
C GLY A 106 -4.94 13.58 20.65
N SER A 107 -3.89 13.64 19.83
CA SER A 107 -3.53 14.84 19.06
C SER A 107 -4.43 15.08 17.85
N HIS A 108 -5.04 14.03 17.29
CA HIS A 108 -5.88 14.10 16.09
C HIS A 108 -7.25 13.47 16.32
N THR A 109 -8.18 14.29 16.82
CA THR A 109 -9.57 13.86 17.02
C THR A 109 -10.26 13.53 15.69
N GLY A 110 -10.99 12.43 15.66
CA GLY A 110 -11.73 11.98 14.47
C GLY A 110 -10.92 11.19 13.44
N ARG A 111 -9.66 10.82 13.73
CA ARG A 111 -8.86 9.92 12.88
C ARG A 111 -8.71 8.54 13.52
N GLN A 112 -8.62 7.51 12.69
CA GLN A 112 -8.29 6.15 13.11
C GLN A 112 -7.04 5.68 12.36
N LEU A 113 -6.12 5.03 13.08
CA LEU A 113 -4.93 4.43 12.51
C LEU A 113 -5.19 2.98 12.14
N THR A 114 -4.74 2.59 10.94
CA THR A 114 -4.69 1.19 10.51
C THR A 114 -3.23 0.84 10.26
N TRP A 115 -2.71 -0.11 11.02
CA TRP A 115 -1.33 -0.57 10.89
C TRP A 115 -1.18 -1.52 9.70
N ALA A 116 -0.09 -1.36 8.93
CA ALA A 116 0.18 -2.14 7.72
C ALA A 116 1.55 -2.86 7.80
N PRO A 117 1.64 -4.01 8.51
CA PRO A 117 2.88 -4.75 8.72
C PRO A 117 3.60 -5.17 7.43
N SER A 118 2.84 -5.41 6.37
CA SER A 118 3.35 -5.79 5.04
C SER A 118 4.19 -4.69 4.39
N LEU A 119 4.05 -3.44 4.83
CA LEU A 119 4.80 -2.28 4.34
C LEU A 119 5.91 -1.84 5.31
N SER A 120 5.89 -2.36 6.53
CA SER A 120 6.88 -2.04 7.56
C SER A 120 8.21 -2.73 7.25
N THR A 121 9.31 -1.98 7.38
CA THR A 121 10.67 -2.47 7.16
C THR A 121 11.43 -2.47 8.48
N VAL A 122 12.21 -3.54 8.72
CA VAL A 122 12.98 -3.78 9.94
C VAL A 122 14.41 -4.14 9.54
N ASP A 123 15.39 -3.53 10.20
CA ASP A 123 16.80 -3.86 10.06
C ASP A 123 17.26 -4.69 11.27
N VAL A 124 17.71 -5.92 11.02
CA VAL A 124 18.08 -6.89 12.04
C VAL A 124 19.53 -7.31 11.85
N LYS A 125 20.27 -7.49 12.95
CA LYS A 125 21.62 -8.05 12.92
C LYS A 125 21.56 -9.51 13.37
N LEU A 126 21.93 -10.43 12.49
CA LEU A 126 22.04 -11.85 12.81
C LEU A 126 23.38 -12.10 13.51
N THR A 127 23.32 -12.59 14.74
CA THR A 127 24.49 -12.86 15.61
C THR A 127 24.75 -14.35 15.82
N TYR A 128 23.87 -15.22 15.35
CA TYR A 128 24.00 -16.69 15.48
C TYR A 128 24.99 -17.31 14.47
N LEU A 129 25.57 -16.51 13.57
CA LEU A 129 26.52 -16.92 12.53
C LEU A 129 27.94 -16.44 12.87
N ASP A 130 28.97 -17.14 12.38
CA ASP A 130 30.38 -16.74 12.51
C ASP A 130 30.66 -15.31 12.03
N LYS A 131 29.86 -14.81 11.08
CA LYS A 131 29.89 -13.43 10.59
C LYS A 131 28.60 -12.72 10.94
N SER A 132 28.72 -11.49 11.44
CA SER A 132 27.58 -10.60 11.62
C SER A 132 26.99 -10.18 10.27
N TYR A 133 25.74 -10.57 10.02
CA TYR A 133 24.97 -10.14 8.84
C TYR A 133 23.93 -9.11 9.24
N SER A 134 23.85 -7.99 8.52
CA SER A 134 22.76 -7.02 8.65
C SER A 134 21.71 -7.29 7.59
N VAL A 135 20.50 -7.62 8.02
CA VAL A 135 19.38 -8.00 7.16
C VAL A 135 18.27 -6.96 7.27
N THR A 136 17.99 -6.27 6.16
CA THR A 136 16.79 -5.44 6.01
C THR A 136 15.67 -6.34 5.51
N MET A 137 14.55 -6.39 6.21
CA MET A 137 13.41 -7.26 5.90
C MET A 137 12.07 -6.62 6.25
N THR A 138 10.98 -7.20 5.78
CA THR A 138 9.63 -6.78 6.19
C THR A 138 9.33 -7.22 7.62
N SER A 139 8.48 -6.50 8.36
CA SER A 139 8.02 -6.92 9.70
C SER A 139 7.48 -8.35 9.71
N ILE A 140 6.78 -8.77 8.66
CA ILE A 140 6.25 -10.13 8.52
C ILE A 140 7.38 -11.18 8.46
N HIS A 141 8.46 -10.87 7.75
CA HIS A 141 9.64 -11.74 7.71
C HIS A 141 10.31 -11.82 9.08
N TYR A 142 10.35 -10.70 9.81
CA TYR A 142 10.90 -10.67 11.15
C TYR A 142 10.08 -11.50 12.14
N ASP A 143 8.75 -11.39 12.12
CA ASP A 143 7.86 -12.20 12.96
C ASP A 143 8.08 -13.71 12.72
N ILE A 144 8.28 -14.12 11.45
CA ILE A 144 8.64 -15.50 11.10
C ILE A 144 9.98 -15.87 11.72
N LEU A 145 11.02 -15.03 11.61
CA LEU A 145 12.35 -15.34 12.17
C LEU A 145 12.35 -15.40 13.70
N CYS A 146 11.54 -14.59 14.38
CA CYS A 146 11.38 -14.66 15.83
C CYS A 146 10.84 -16.01 16.30
N CYS A 147 10.06 -16.72 15.47
CA CYS A 147 9.63 -18.09 15.79
C CYS A 147 10.82 -19.04 15.93
N PHE A 148 11.91 -18.80 15.19
CA PHE A 148 13.13 -19.62 15.20
C PHE A 148 14.18 -19.16 16.22
N GLU A 149 13.87 -18.18 17.08
CA GLU A 149 14.81 -17.75 18.13
C GLU A 149 14.98 -18.83 19.22
N ARG A 150 13.94 -19.64 19.46
CA ARG A 150 13.94 -20.70 20.48
C ARG A 150 14.11 -22.10 19.89
N ASN A 151 13.77 -22.29 18.61
CA ASN A 151 13.75 -23.57 17.94
C ASN A 151 14.51 -23.49 16.60
N ASP A 152 15.48 -24.38 16.39
CA ASP A 152 16.27 -24.43 15.14
C ASP A 152 15.50 -25.06 13.97
N SER A 153 14.45 -25.83 14.26
CA SER A 153 13.54 -26.40 13.28
C SER A 153 12.07 -26.30 13.72
N LEU A 154 11.20 -25.95 12.78
CA LEU A 154 9.75 -25.81 13.00
C LEU A 154 8.96 -26.25 11.78
N PRO A 155 7.82 -26.94 11.95
CA PRO A 155 6.91 -27.23 10.84
C PRO A 155 6.18 -25.96 10.38
N VAL A 156 5.82 -25.91 9.10
CA VAL A 156 5.07 -24.77 8.50
C VAL A 156 3.77 -24.48 9.26
N SER A 157 3.07 -25.50 9.75
CA SER A 157 1.84 -25.33 10.53
C SER A 157 2.07 -24.50 11.80
N GLU A 158 3.13 -24.80 12.54
CA GLU A 158 3.47 -24.09 13.77
C GLU A 158 3.97 -22.68 13.48
N VAL A 159 4.72 -22.49 12.38
CA VAL A 159 5.09 -21.14 11.91
C VAL A 159 3.85 -20.32 11.57
N CYS A 160 2.85 -20.89 10.90
CA CYS A 160 1.60 -20.18 10.57
C CYS A 160 0.81 -19.82 11.82
N GLU A 161 0.75 -20.71 12.81
CA GLU A 161 0.08 -20.45 14.09
C GLU A 161 0.80 -19.37 14.90
N LEU A 162 2.13 -19.45 15.03
CA LEU A 162 2.94 -18.50 15.80
C LEU A 162 2.99 -17.12 15.13
N SER A 163 3.18 -17.07 13.81
CA SER A 163 3.18 -15.81 13.03
C SER A 163 1.78 -15.27 12.74
N ARG A 164 0.73 -16.06 13.02
CA ARG A 164 -0.69 -15.74 12.76
C ARG A 164 -0.95 -15.37 11.30
N LEU A 165 -0.24 -16.02 10.39
CA LEU A 165 -0.35 -15.83 8.96
C LEU A 165 -1.23 -16.93 8.35
N THR A 166 -1.90 -16.59 7.25
CA THR A 166 -2.49 -17.62 6.38
C THR A 166 -1.38 -18.42 5.71
N ILE A 167 -1.64 -19.71 5.42
CA ILE A 167 -0.65 -20.60 4.77
C ILE A 167 -0.18 -20.02 3.43
N ASP A 168 -1.08 -19.44 2.64
CA ASP A 168 -0.74 -18.81 1.36
C ASP A 168 0.12 -17.55 1.51
N GLY A 169 -0.18 -16.73 2.53
CA GLY A 169 0.66 -15.60 2.89
C GLY A 169 2.06 -16.06 3.32
N ALA A 170 2.14 -16.98 4.29
CA ALA A 170 3.38 -17.52 4.81
C ALA A 170 4.27 -18.11 3.71
N LYS A 171 3.70 -18.90 2.78
CA LYS A 171 4.44 -19.45 1.61
C LYS A 171 5.17 -18.38 0.81
N ARG A 172 4.56 -17.22 0.62
CA ARG A 172 5.14 -16.11 -0.15
C ARG A 172 6.37 -15.52 0.55
N TYR A 173 6.28 -15.28 1.86
CA TYR A 173 7.37 -14.77 2.67
C TYR A 173 8.49 -15.81 2.87
N LEU A 174 8.11 -17.08 3.06
CA LEU A 174 9.03 -18.20 3.21
C LEU A 174 9.84 -18.45 1.93
N LYS A 175 9.21 -18.32 0.75
CA LYS A 175 9.93 -18.41 -0.53
C LYS A 175 11.07 -17.39 -0.64
N THR A 176 10.82 -16.14 -0.24
CA THR A 176 11.88 -15.12 -0.19
C THR A 176 12.97 -15.49 0.82
N LEU A 177 12.62 -16.04 1.98
CA LEU A 177 13.63 -16.50 2.95
C LEU A 177 14.48 -17.68 2.43
N PHE A 178 13.88 -18.60 1.65
CA PHE A 178 14.59 -19.72 1.01
C PHE A 178 15.51 -19.28 -0.13
N GLU A 179 15.08 -18.33 -0.98
CA GLU A 179 15.92 -17.76 -2.04
C GLU A 179 17.18 -17.11 -1.49
N TYR A 180 17.06 -16.47 -0.33
CA TYR A 180 18.19 -15.85 0.35
C TYR A 180 19.00 -16.82 1.22
N GLN A 181 18.59 -18.10 1.29
CA GLN A 181 19.17 -19.18 2.08
C GLN A 181 19.19 -18.90 3.60
N VAL A 182 18.33 -18.01 4.09
CA VAL A 182 18.20 -17.73 5.54
C VAL A 182 17.55 -18.93 6.23
N LEU A 183 16.57 -19.54 5.55
CA LEU A 183 15.93 -20.79 5.94
C LEU A 183 16.24 -21.88 4.91
N LEU A 184 16.22 -23.13 5.36
CA LEU A 184 16.35 -24.33 4.54
C LEU A 184 15.05 -25.13 4.65
N CYS A 185 14.59 -25.66 3.53
CA CYS A 185 13.47 -26.60 3.46
C CYS A 185 13.83 -27.65 2.42
N ASP A 186 13.44 -28.91 2.68
CA ASP A 186 13.64 -30.04 1.76
C ASP A 186 12.83 -29.86 0.47
N ASP A 187 11.63 -29.27 0.55
CA ASP A 187 10.76 -29.00 -0.59
C ASP A 187 10.47 -27.50 -0.73
N LYS A 188 11.17 -26.84 -1.66
CA LYS A 188 11.09 -25.38 -1.89
C LYS A 188 9.85 -24.93 -2.66
N ASP A 189 9.24 -25.83 -3.43
CA ASP A 189 8.12 -25.51 -4.34
C ASP A 189 6.76 -26.07 -3.86
N ASN A 190 6.75 -27.12 -3.03
CA ASN A 190 5.54 -27.71 -2.45
C ASN A 190 5.55 -27.64 -0.92
N LEU A 191 5.41 -26.43 -0.36
CA LEU A 191 5.27 -26.24 1.08
C LEU A 191 3.93 -26.84 1.55
N HIS A 192 3.96 -28.06 2.06
CA HIS A 192 2.85 -28.67 2.79
C HIS A 192 2.91 -28.25 4.26
N SER A 193 1.77 -28.31 4.97
CA SER A 193 1.67 -27.93 6.39
C SER A 193 2.65 -28.67 7.31
N ASN A 194 3.13 -29.85 6.88
CA ASN A 194 4.07 -30.70 7.61
C ASN A 194 5.54 -30.56 7.18
N CYS A 195 5.88 -29.68 6.23
CA CYS A 195 7.28 -29.49 5.85
C CYS A 195 8.05 -28.86 7.03
N GLU A 196 9.16 -29.48 7.41
CA GLU A 196 10.04 -28.96 8.46
C GLU A 196 10.97 -27.90 7.86
N ILE A 197 10.92 -26.70 8.43
CA ILE A 197 11.77 -25.57 8.07
C ILE A 197 12.93 -25.54 9.07
N LYS A 198 14.15 -25.42 8.58
CA LYS A 198 15.37 -25.36 9.41
C LYS A 198 16.06 -24.02 9.24
N LEU A 199 16.56 -23.46 10.35
CA LEU A 199 17.39 -22.28 10.34
C LEU A 199 18.76 -22.61 9.72
N ASN A 200 19.23 -21.80 8.77
CA ASN A 200 20.55 -22.02 8.18
C ASN A 200 21.65 -21.46 9.08
N LEU A 201 22.29 -22.33 9.87
CA LEU A 201 23.42 -22.00 10.74
C LEU A 201 24.77 -21.87 9.99
N SER A 202 24.80 -22.19 8.68
CA SER A 202 26.01 -22.20 7.85
C SER A 202 26.01 -21.14 6.73
N LEU A 203 25.20 -20.09 6.89
CA LEU A 203 25.05 -19.06 5.86
C LEU A 203 26.37 -18.31 5.62
N SER A 204 26.97 -18.53 4.44
CA SER A 204 28.19 -17.85 4.01
C SER A 204 27.95 -17.07 2.72
N ARG A 205 27.75 -15.75 2.85
CA ARG A 205 27.61 -14.81 1.72
C ARG A 205 28.79 -13.87 1.61
N LYS A 206 29.11 -13.46 0.37
CA LYS A 206 30.14 -12.45 0.05
C LYS A 206 29.79 -11.04 0.56
N SER A 207 28.50 -10.72 0.66
CA SER A 207 28.02 -9.45 1.22
C SER A 207 27.45 -9.66 2.61
N ASN A 208 27.90 -8.86 3.57
CA ASN A 208 27.37 -8.85 4.94
C ASN A 208 26.02 -8.12 5.05
N ARG A 209 25.57 -7.45 3.98
CA ARG A 209 24.25 -6.79 3.92
C ARG A 209 23.31 -7.60 3.05
N ILE A 210 22.20 -8.02 3.62
CA ILE A 210 21.12 -8.73 2.95
C ILE A 210 19.90 -7.81 2.96
N ARG A 211 19.29 -7.59 1.80
CA ARG A 211 17.98 -6.94 1.72
C ARG A 211 16.98 -7.96 1.23
N LEU A 212 16.17 -8.47 2.15
CA LEU A 212 14.97 -9.19 1.82
C LEU A 212 14.00 -8.13 1.31
N GLY A 213 13.84 -8.10 -0.02
CA GLY A 213 12.87 -7.20 -0.62
C GLY A 213 11.52 -7.44 0.02
N ILE A 214 10.74 -6.37 0.22
CA ILE A 214 9.32 -6.54 0.50
C ILE A 214 8.82 -7.45 -0.62
N PRO A 215 8.14 -8.58 -0.33
CA PRO A 215 7.41 -9.28 -1.35
C PRO A 215 6.17 -8.42 -1.56
N MET A 216 6.36 -7.21 -2.10
CA MET A 216 5.37 -6.60 -2.93
C MET A 216 5.47 -7.34 -4.24
N THR A 217 4.36 -7.50 -4.93
CA THR A 217 4.28 -8.24 -6.18
C THR A 217 5.21 -7.60 -7.20
N ASN A 218 6.49 -7.98 -7.20
CA ASN A 218 7.32 -8.09 -8.39
C ASN A 218 6.83 -9.29 -9.19
N LYS A 219 5.50 -9.41 -9.38
CA LYS A 219 5.04 -10.15 -10.54
C LYS A 219 5.57 -9.32 -11.72
N PRO A 220 6.49 -9.83 -12.54
CA PRO A 220 6.68 -9.26 -13.86
C PRO A 220 5.28 -9.16 -14.48
N VAL A 221 5.03 -8.04 -15.15
CA VAL A 221 3.78 -7.53 -15.73
C VAL A 221 3.09 -8.54 -16.67
N LYS A 222 2.71 -9.73 -16.18
CA LYS A 222 2.19 -10.83 -17.00
C LYS A 222 1.05 -11.61 -16.37
N GLN A 223 0.77 -11.51 -15.07
CA GLN A 223 -0.44 -12.11 -14.50
C GLN A 223 -1.12 -11.19 -13.50
N ASP A 224 -2.41 -10.97 -13.77
CA ASP A 224 -3.39 -10.11 -13.08
C ASP A 224 -3.37 -8.63 -13.47
N ILE A 225 -3.70 -8.37 -14.74
CA ILE A 225 -4.16 -7.06 -15.24
C ILE A 225 -5.55 -6.69 -14.66
N ARG A 226 -6.23 -7.60 -13.95
CA ARG A 226 -7.63 -7.43 -13.54
C ARG A 226 -7.86 -6.39 -12.43
N PRO A 227 -7.12 -6.35 -11.29
CA PRO A 227 -7.41 -5.38 -10.24
C PRO A 227 -6.97 -3.94 -10.59
N GLU A 228 -5.92 -3.76 -11.39
CA GLU A 228 -5.49 -2.44 -11.86
C GLU A 228 -6.41 -1.85 -12.93
N ILE A 229 -6.92 -2.69 -13.85
CA ILE A 229 -7.99 -2.28 -14.77
C ILE A 229 -9.23 -1.93 -13.98
N SER A 230 -9.63 -2.70 -12.96
CA SER A 230 -10.80 -2.33 -12.15
C SER A 230 -10.60 -1.03 -11.38
N GLY A 231 -9.42 -0.78 -10.79
CA GLY A 231 -9.12 0.50 -10.13
C GLY A 231 -9.09 1.69 -11.09
N ASN A 232 -8.52 1.50 -12.29
CA ASN A 232 -8.49 2.52 -13.33
C ASN A 232 -9.87 2.74 -13.97
N GLN A 233 -10.62 1.68 -14.26
CA GLN A 233 -12.00 1.75 -14.75
C GLN A 233 -12.94 2.36 -13.71
N ASN A 234 -12.77 2.04 -12.42
CA ASN A 234 -13.53 2.70 -11.36
C ASN A 234 -13.19 4.19 -11.29
N ASN A 235 -11.91 4.57 -11.40
CA ASN A 235 -11.52 5.98 -11.46
C ASN A 235 -12.05 6.67 -12.72
N GLN A 236 -12.04 6.00 -13.88
CA GLN A 236 -12.64 6.50 -15.12
C GLN A 236 -14.15 6.69 -14.96
N ARG A 237 -14.85 5.71 -14.38
CA ARG A 237 -16.28 5.77 -14.07
C ARG A 237 -16.60 6.92 -13.12
N LEU A 238 -15.86 7.08 -12.02
CA LEU A 238 -16.00 8.19 -11.09
C LEU A 238 -15.75 9.55 -11.77
N THR A 239 -14.76 9.62 -12.66
CA THR A 239 -14.46 10.84 -13.41
C THR A 239 -15.60 11.21 -14.37
N ILE A 240 -16.17 10.22 -15.06
CA ILE A 240 -17.33 10.38 -15.94
C ILE A 240 -18.55 10.80 -15.11
N GLU A 241 -18.83 10.13 -13.98
CA GLU A 241 -19.94 10.47 -13.09
C GLU A 241 -19.83 11.92 -12.57
N CYS A 242 -18.64 12.34 -12.13
CA CYS A 242 -18.39 13.72 -11.72
C CYS A 242 -18.58 14.73 -12.86
N ALA A 243 -18.13 14.40 -14.07
CA ALA A 243 -18.33 15.24 -15.25
C ALA A 243 -19.82 15.40 -15.58
N ILE A 244 -20.59 14.29 -15.55
CA ILE A 244 -22.04 14.30 -15.76
C ILE A 244 -22.72 15.22 -14.73
N VAL A 245 -22.44 15.03 -13.44
CA VAL A 245 -23.04 15.85 -12.38
C VAL A 245 -22.69 17.33 -12.55
N ARG A 246 -21.45 17.66 -12.92
CA ARG A 246 -21.02 19.06 -13.17
C ARG A 246 -21.79 19.70 -14.32
N ILE A 247 -21.93 18.99 -15.44
CA ILE A 247 -22.65 19.47 -16.63
C ILE A 247 -24.14 19.61 -16.31
N MET A 248 -24.75 18.57 -15.74
CA MET A 248 -26.19 18.51 -15.45
C MET A 248 -26.60 19.53 -14.39
N LYS A 249 -25.78 19.78 -13.36
CA LYS A 249 -26.05 20.82 -12.35
C LYS A 249 -26.10 22.23 -12.96
N THR A 250 -25.31 22.49 -14.01
CA THR A 250 -25.25 23.79 -14.68
C THR A 250 -26.40 23.95 -15.69
N LYS A 251 -26.70 22.90 -16.44
CA LYS A 251 -27.63 22.95 -17.58
C LYS A 251 -29.07 22.58 -17.21
N GLN A 252 -29.28 21.92 -16.05
CA GLN A 252 -30.56 21.47 -15.47
C GLN A 252 -31.36 20.46 -16.31
N LYS A 253 -31.44 20.64 -17.63
CA LYS A 253 -32.03 19.72 -18.60
C LYS A 253 -31.14 19.56 -19.83
N MET A 254 -30.97 18.33 -20.32
CA MET A 254 -30.15 18.06 -21.51
C MET A 254 -30.54 16.76 -22.22
N LYS A 255 -30.46 16.77 -23.56
CA LYS A 255 -30.63 15.56 -24.38
C LYS A 255 -29.40 14.65 -24.34
N HIS A 256 -29.62 13.34 -24.46
CA HIS A 256 -28.57 12.31 -24.39
C HIS A 256 -27.40 12.58 -25.34
N GLN A 257 -27.66 12.91 -26.61
CA GLN A 257 -26.61 13.14 -27.60
C GLN A 257 -25.70 14.33 -27.24
N ILE A 258 -26.29 15.42 -26.75
CA ILE A 258 -25.55 16.63 -26.34
C ILE A 258 -24.74 16.33 -25.08
N LEU A 259 -25.34 15.59 -24.14
CA LEU A 259 -24.67 15.15 -22.91
C LEU A 259 -23.44 14.28 -23.21
N VAL A 260 -23.57 13.30 -24.12
CA VAL A 260 -22.44 12.45 -24.53
C VAL A 260 -21.33 13.28 -25.18
N ALA A 261 -21.67 14.24 -26.04
CA ALA A 261 -20.68 15.11 -26.67
C ALA A 261 -19.93 15.98 -25.64
N GLU A 262 -20.62 16.62 -24.70
CA GLU A 262 -19.97 17.43 -23.65
C GLU A 262 -19.13 16.57 -22.68
N ILE A 263 -19.55 15.34 -22.37
CA ILE A 263 -18.74 14.42 -21.55
C ILE A 263 -17.45 14.06 -22.28
N ILE A 264 -17.53 13.71 -23.57
CA ILE A 264 -16.34 13.40 -24.37
C ILE A 264 -15.41 14.62 -24.40
N ASP A 265 -15.96 15.81 -24.63
CA ASP A 265 -15.15 17.04 -24.68
C ASP A 265 -14.48 17.36 -23.35
N SER A 266 -15.16 17.12 -22.22
CA SER A 266 -14.61 17.35 -20.88
C SER A 266 -13.58 16.29 -20.45
N VAL A 267 -13.61 15.09 -21.04
CA VAL A 267 -12.78 13.95 -20.61
C VAL A 267 -11.65 13.64 -21.61
N LYS A 268 -11.73 14.13 -22.86
CA LYS A 268 -10.78 13.87 -23.95
C LYS A 268 -9.32 14.15 -23.59
N GLU A 269 -9.06 15.14 -22.73
CA GLU A 269 -7.70 15.48 -22.30
C GLU A 269 -7.09 14.43 -21.36
N ARG A 270 -7.92 13.62 -20.70
CA ARG A 270 -7.48 12.58 -19.75
C ARG A 270 -7.55 11.18 -20.35
N PHE A 271 -8.62 10.85 -21.07
CA PHE A 271 -8.78 9.56 -21.75
C PHE A 271 -9.93 9.61 -22.76
N ALA A 272 -9.99 8.64 -23.68
CA ALA A 272 -11.13 8.45 -24.57
C ALA A 272 -12.15 7.47 -23.92
N PRO A 273 -13.31 7.95 -23.42
CA PRO A 273 -14.27 7.09 -22.74
C PRO A 273 -15.03 6.17 -23.72
N PRO A 274 -15.15 4.86 -23.44
CA PRO A 274 -16.05 3.99 -24.19
C PRO A 274 -17.52 4.39 -23.97
N THR A 275 -18.34 4.34 -25.02
CA THR A 275 -19.78 4.66 -24.93
C THR A 275 -20.54 3.76 -23.95
N ALA A 276 -20.10 2.51 -23.78
CA ALA A 276 -20.65 1.58 -22.79
C ALA A 276 -20.46 2.06 -21.35
N LEU A 277 -19.30 2.65 -21.04
CA LEU A 277 -18.98 3.18 -19.71
C LEU A 277 -19.83 4.42 -19.39
N ILE A 278 -20.05 5.29 -20.39
CA ILE A 278 -20.93 6.46 -20.23
C ILE A 278 -22.37 6.02 -19.91
N LYS A 279 -22.91 5.03 -20.62
CA LYS A 279 -24.25 4.49 -20.35
C LYS A 279 -24.38 3.93 -18.94
N GLN A 280 -23.41 3.11 -18.51
CA GLN A 280 -23.39 2.57 -17.14
C GLN A 280 -23.29 3.68 -16.08
N SER A 281 -22.49 4.73 -16.32
CA SER A 281 -22.40 5.88 -15.41
C SER A 281 -23.70 6.68 -15.34
N VAL A 282 -24.42 6.83 -16.46
CA VAL A 282 -25.74 7.50 -16.48
C VAL A 282 -26.77 6.67 -15.70
N GLU A 283 -26.83 5.36 -15.91
CA GLU A 283 -27.72 4.46 -15.16
C GLU A 283 -27.44 4.49 -13.65
N SER A 284 -26.15 4.41 -13.27
CA SER A 284 -25.67 4.57 -11.88
C SER A 284 -26.16 5.88 -11.23
N LEU A 285 -26.15 6.99 -11.97
CA LEU A 285 -26.60 8.29 -11.46
C LEU A 285 -28.13 8.41 -11.40
N ILE A 286 -28.87 7.69 -12.24
CA ILE A 286 -30.33 7.58 -12.15
C ILE A 286 -30.73 6.77 -10.91
N GLU A 287 -30.09 5.62 -10.68
CA GLU A 287 -30.33 4.78 -9.49
C GLU A 287 -30.05 5.53 -8.19
N ARG A 288 -28.99 6.37 -8.19
CA ARG A 288 -28.62 7.22 -7.06
C ARG A 288 -29.42 8.52 -6.98
N ALA A 289 -30.44 8.69 -7.83
CA ALA A 289 -31.34 9.85 -7.88
C ALA A 289 -30.65 11.22 -8.05
N TYR A 290 -29.53 11.28 -8.77
CA TYR A 290 -28.90 12.56 -9.16
C TYR A 290 -29.49 13.14 -10.45
N ILE A 291 -30.02 12.29 -11.32
CA ILE A 291 -30.67 12.66 -12.59
C ILE A 291 -31.89 11.77 -12.82
N LYS A 292 -32.94 12.28 -13.48
CA LYS A 292 -34.10 11.50 -13.94
C LYS A 292 -34.30 11.64 -15.44
N ARG A 293 -34.97 10.65 -16.02
CA ARG A 293 -35.51 10.77 -17.38
C ARG A 293 -36.79 11.61 -17.32
N THR A 294 -36.92 12.58 -18.20
CA THR A 294 -38.18 13.31 -18.41
C THR A 294 -39.14 12.48 -19.28
N ASP A 295 -40.39 12.96 -19.41
CA ASP A 295 -41.41 12.32 -20.26
C ASP A 295 -41.06 12.41 -21.77
N GLU A 296 -40.12 13.27 -22.15
CA GLU A 296 -39.56 13.32 -23.50
C GLU A 296 -38.47 12.26 -23.71
N MET A 297 -38.49 11.62 -24.88
CA MET A 297 -37.51 10.59 -25.25
C MET A 297 -36.09 11.16 -25.28
N ASP A 298 -35.16 10.47 -24.61
CA ASP A 298 -33.73 10.81 -24.53
C ASP A 298 -33.39 12.16 -23.87
N GLU A 299 -34.24 12.67 -22.98
CA GLU A 299 -33.94 13.85 -22.16
C GLU A 299 -33.73 13.49 -20.67
N TYR A 300 -32.72 14.13 -20.07
CA TYR A 300 -32.39 14.00 -18.65
C TYR A 300 -32.59 15.34 -17.94
N GLU A 301 -33.10 15.28 -16.71
CA GLU A 301 -33.23 16.42 -15.79
C GLU A 301 -32.43 16.16 -14.52
N TYR A 302 -31.71 17.18 -14.02
CA TYR A 302 -30.97 17.12 -12.77
C TYR A 302 -31.91 17.18 -11.57
N ILE A 303 -31.72 16.29 -10.60
CA ILE A 303 -32.49 16.28 -9.36
C ILE A 303 -31.65 16.99 -8.29
N SER A 304 -32.21 18.05 -7.72
CA SER A 304 -31.58 18.77 -6.60
C SER A 304 -31.71 18.04 -5.29
#